data_AF-A0A1F4XZ75-F1
#
_entry.id   AF-A0A1F4XZ75-F1
#
_cell.length_a   1.000
_cell.length_b   1.000
_cell.length_c   1.000
_cell.angle_alpha   90.00
_cell.angle_beta   90.00
_cell.angle_gamma   90.00
#
_symmetry.space_group_name_H-M   'P 1'
#
loop_
_entity.id
_entity.type
_entity.pdbx_description
1 polymer ?
#
loop_
_entity_poly.entity_id
_entity_poly.type
_entity_poly.pdbx_seq_one_letter_code
_entity_poly.pdbx_strand_id
1 'polypeptide(L)'
;MLKFFKEWLLQSVGVAPLSLKFEIYLHSSQKNRLSKVKKYWAKALEEPVARFATVYFKKNVIRRNRKNTENGYYGLVRVRVRGSTDLNRTIAGWVEGMVG
;
A
#
# COMPACT_ATOMS: atom_id res chain seq x y z
N MET A 1 -0.41 1.87 -11.19
CA MET A 1 -1.66 1.87 -10.39
C MET A 1 -1.50 2.47 -9.00
N LEU A 2 -0.71 1.91 -8.07
CA LEU A 2 -0.64 2.45 -6.70
C LEU A 2 -0.12 3.88 -6.57
N LYS A 3 0.92 4.26 -7.34
CA LYS A 3 1.40 5.65 -7.38
C LYS A 3 0.29 6.59 -7.83
N PHE A 4 -0.39 6.26 -8.93
CA PHE A 4 -1.54 7.01 -9.43
C PHE A 4 -2.64 7.15 -8.36
N PHE A 5 -3.01 6.06 -7.69
CA PHE A 5 -4.00 6.10 -6.61
C PHE A 5 -3.56 7.02 -5.45
N LYS A 6 -2.27 6.96 -5.06
CA LYS A 6 -1.69 7.87 -4.05
C LYS A 6 -1.83 9.33 -4.50
N GLU A 7 -1.40 9.65 -5.72
CA GLU A 7 -1.47 11.02 -6.24
C GLU A 7 -2.93 11.51 -6.39
N TRP A 8 -3.85 10.66 -6.86
CA TRP A 8 -5.26 11.00 -6.94
C TRP A 8 -5.87 11.33 -5.55
N LEU A 9 -5.52 10.54 -4.52
CA LEU A 9 -5.94 10.84 -3.14
C LEU A 9 -5.41 12.19 -2.66
N LEU A 10 -4.16 12.53 -2.97
CA LEU A 10 -3.54 13.77 -2.52
C LEU A 10 -4.04 14.99 -3.30
N GLN A 11 -4.09 14.89 -4.63
CA GLN A 11 -4.29 16.02 -5.54
C GLN A 11 -5.74 16.24 -5.92
N SER A 12 -6.53 15.17 -6.08
CA SER A 12 -7.94 15.27 -6.51
C SER A 12 -8.91 15.19 -5.34
N VAL A 13 -8.64 14.29 -4.39
CA VAL A 13 -9.52 14.12 -3.21
C VAL A 13 -9.13 15.06 -2.06
N GLY A 14 -7.89 15.56 -2.03
CA GLY A 14 -7.42 16.49 -1.00
C GLY A 14 -7.09 15.82 0.35
N VAL A 15 -6.74 14.53 0.35
CA VAL A 15 -6.32 13.83 1.56
C VAL A 15 -4.99 14.39 2.06
N ALA A 16 -4.92 14.76 3.34
CA ALA A 16 -3.67 15.21 3.95
C ALA A 16 -2.58 14.12 3.86
N PRO A 17 -1.33 14.44 3.46
CA PRO A 17 -0.26 13.45 3.32
C PRO A 17 -0.02 12.58 4.56
N LEU A 18 -0.14 13.19 5.76
CA LEU A 18 0.02 12.50 7.04
C LEU A 18 -1.11 11.52 7.38
N SER A 19 -2.28 11.67 6.73
CA SER A 19 -3.41 10.74 6.87
C SER A 19 -3.22 9.46 6.07
N LEU A 20 -2.32 9.46 5.07
CA LEU A 20 -1.90 8.23 4.41
C LEU A 20 -1.05 7.38 5.36
N LYS A 21 -1.15 6.07 5.26
CA LYS A 21 -0.29 5.09 5.94
C LYS A 21 0.11 4.00 4.96
N PHE A 22 1.35 3.53 5.08
CA PHE A 22 1.89 2.48 4.24
C PHE A 22 2.24 1.28 5.11
N GLU A 23 1.62 0.14 4.80
CA GLU A 23 1.78 -1.10 5.57
C GLU A 23 2.32 -2.19 4.62
N ILE A 24 3.47 -2.77 4.97
CA ILE A 24 4.06 -3.86 4.18
C ILE A 24 3.58 -5.20 4.70
N TYR A 25 3.13 -6.06 3.80
CA TYR A 25 2.83 -7.46 4.06
C TYR A 25 3.86 -8.33 3.37
N LEU A 26 4.69 -9.01 4.16
CA LEU A 26 5.77 -9.85 3.68
C LEU A 26 5.66 -11.26 4.25
N HIS A 27 6.09 -12.27 3.51
CA HIS A 27 6.15 -13.62 4.05
C HIS A 27 7.29 -13.76 5.06
N SER A 28 7.09 -14.52 6.13
CA SER A 28 8.12 -14.73 7.17
C SER A 28 9.44 -15.27 6.61
N SER A 29 9.38 -16.15 5.61
CA SER A 29 10.57 -16.72 4.94
C SER A 29 11.42 -15.69 4.18
N GLN A 30 10.91 -14.48 3.93
CA GLN A 30 11.61 -13.42 3.22
C GLN A 30 11.99 -12.25 4.14
N LYS A 31 11.98 -12.45 5.47
CA LYS A 31 12.29 -11.42 6.46
C LYS A 31 13.69 -10.82 6.25
N ASN A 32 14.66 -11.61 5.80
CA ASN A 32 16.00 -11.16 5.42
C ASN A 32 16.01 -10.11 4.28
N ARG A 33 14.98 -10.09 3.42
CA ARG A 33 14.85 -9.12 2.31
C ARG A 33 14.12 -7.84 2.71
N LEU A 34 13.71 -7.67 3.97
CA LEU A 34 12.85 -6.55 4.39
C LEU A 34 13.40 -5.18 3.99
N SER A 35 14.70 -4.94 4.16
CA SER A 35 15.33 -3.67 3.78
C SER A 35 15.18 -3.38 2.28
N LYS A 36 15.40 -4.40 1.43
CA LYS A 36 15.21 -4.29 -0.03
C LYS A 36 13.74 -4.03 -0.38
N VAL A 37 12.81 -4.68 0.32
CA VAL A 37 11.37 -4.49 0.13
C VAL A 37 10.92 -3.07 0.50
N LYS A 38 11.40 -2.53 1.62
CA LYS A 38 11.10 -1.14 2.02
C LYS A 38 11.62 -0.14 0.99
N LYS A 39 12.87 -0.30 0.54
CA LYS A 39 13.47 0.58 -0.48
C LYS A 39 12.73 0.53 -1.80
N TYR A 40 12.30 -0.67 -2.23
CA TYR A 40 11.50 -0.82 -3.45
C TYR A 40 10.19 -0.02 -3.38
N TRP A 41 9.40 -0.19 -2.32
CA TRP A 41 8.13 0.52 -2.18
C TRP A 41 8.29 2.02 -1.94
N ALA A 42 9.32 2.42 -1.20
CA ALA A 42 9.69 3.83 -1.03
C ALA A 42 9.98 4.51 -2.37
N LYS A 43 10.77 3.85 -3.23
CA LYS A 43 11.03 4.35 -4.59
C LYS A 43 9.76 4.34 -5.44
N ALA A 44 8.99 3.25 -5.43
CA ALA A 44 7.81 3.09 -6.27
C ALA A 44 6.67 4.07 -5.93
N LEU A 45 6.55 4.47 -4.66
CA LEU A 45 5.53 5.40 -4.18
C LEU A 45 6.08 6.80 -3.94
N GLU A 46 7.37 7.07 -4.19
CA GLU A 46 8.01 8.37 -3.95
C GLU A 46 7.80 8.86 -2.51
N GLU A 47 8.06 7.97 -1.55
CA GLU A 47 7.87 8.21 -0.13
C GLU A 47 9.14 7.84 0.65
N PRO A 48 9.47 8.56 1.74
CA PRO A 48 10.60 8.20 2.60
C PRO A 48 10.48 6.77 3.13
N VAL A 49 11.60 6.03 3.19
CA VAL A 49 11.64 4.66 3.74
C VAL A 49 11.06 4.58 5.16
N ALA A 50 11.21 5.63 5.96
CA ALA A 50 10.66 5.75 7.31
C ALA A 50 9.13 5.62 7.37
N ARG A 51 8.42 5.99 6.30
CA ARG A 51 6.96 5.87 6.18
C ARG A 51 6.47 4.42 6.12
N PHE A 52 7.36 3.48 5.84
CA PHE A 52 7.10 2.03 5.78
C PHE A 52 7.53 1.33 7.07
N ALA A 53 7.21 1.92 8.22
CA ALA A 53 7.55 1.38 9.54
C ALA A 53 6.75 0.11 9.86
N THR A 54 5.47 0.08 9.48
CA THR A 54 4.55 -1.03 9.79
C THR A 54 4.74 -2.20 8.83
N VAL A 55 5.10 -3.36 9.38
CA VAL A 55 5.36 -4.58 8.61
C VAL A 55 4.65 -5.76 9.26
N TYR A 56 3.84 -6.47 8.48
CA TYR A 56 3.14 -7.69 8.89
C TYR A 56 3.78 -8.91 8.23
N PHE A 57 4.23 -9.86 9.05
CA PHE A 57 4.78 -11.13 8.58
C PHE A 57 3.72 -12.22 8.52
N LYS A 58 3.40 -12.66 7.30
CA LYS A 58 2.48 -13.78 7.07
C LYS A 58 3.22 -15.09 7.33
N LYS A 59 2.66 -15.93 8.22
CA LYS A 59 3.24 -17.22 8.63
C LYS A 59 2.74 -18.43 7.82
N ASN A 60 1.73 -18.28 6.97
CA ASN A 60 1.08 -19.42 6.32
C ASN A 60 2.06 -20.30 5.52
N VAL A 61 2.26 -21.53 6.02
CA VAL A 61 2.91 -22.63 5.31
C VAL A 61 1.89 -23.22 4.34
N ILE A 62 1.73 -22.59 3.19
CA ILE A 62 0.99 -23.23 2.11
C ILE A 62 2.03 -23.97 1.28
N ARG A 63 2.05 -25.31 1.38
CA ARG A 63 2.69 -26.20 0.39
C ARG A 63 2.01 -25.96 -0.96
N ARG A 64 2.44 -24.93 -1.67
CA ARG A 64 2.13 -24.68 -3.08
C ARG A 64 3.44 -24.32 -3.73
N ASN A 65 3.75 -24.96 -4.85
CA ASN A 65 4.80 -24.56 -5.79
C ASN A 65 4.58 -23.09 -6.15
N ARG A 66 5.15 -22.17 -5.36
CA ARG A 66 5.08 -20.74 -5.66
C ARG A 66 6.05 -20.47 -6.78
N LYS A 67 5.53 -20.12 -7.96
CA LYS A 67 6.32 -19.56 -9.06
C LYS A 67 6.87 -18.16 -8.74
N ASN A 68 6.27 -17.46 -7.76
CA ASN A 68 6.66 -16.10 -7.34
C ASN A 68 7.75 -16.06 -6.25
N THR A 69 8.62 -17.08 -6.19
CA THR A 69 9.86 -17.03 -5.38
C THR A 69 11.04 -16.45 -6.15
N GLU A 70 10.88 -16.19 -7.44
CA GLU A 70 11.89 -15.61 -8.30
C GLU A 70 12.28 -14.18 -7.89
N ASN A 71 13.51 -13.81 -8.26
CA ASN A 71 14.14 -12.52 -8.06
C ASN A 71 13.27 -11.37 -8.61
N GLY A 72 12.36 -10.84 -7.79
CA GLY A 72 11.46 -9.76 -8.21
C GLY A 72 10.22 -9.57 -7.33
N TYR A 73 9.88 -10.55 -6.49
CA TYR A 73 8.77 -10.37 -5.55
C TYR A 73 9.17 -9.47 -4.38
N TYR A 74 8.47 -8.34 -4.18
CA TYR A 74 8.70 -7.39 -3.09
C TYR A 74 7.55 -7.35 -2.07
N GLY A 75 6.82 -8.46 -1.89
CA GLY A 75 5.66 -8.48 -1.00
C GLY A 75 4.50 -7.65 -1.53
N LEU A 76 3.62 -7.24 -0.63
CA LEU A 76 2.53 -6.32 -0.92
C LEU A 76 2.68 -5.07 -0.05
N VAL A 77 2.33 -3.91 -0.61
CA VAL A 77 2.10 -2.69 0.16
C VAL A 77 0.62 -2.37 0.17
N ARG A 78 0.10 -1.99 1.33
CA ARG A 78 -1.23 -1.42 1.49
C ARG A 78 -1.09 0.08 1.70
N VAL A 79 -1.82 0.86 0.92
CA VAL A 79 -2.05 2.30 1.13
C VAL A 79 -3.37 2.43 1.88
N ARG A 80 -3.32 3.05 3.06
CA ARG A 80 -4.50 3.26 3.92
C ARG A 80 -4.68 4.75 4.18
N VAL A 81 -5.91 5.23 4.12
CA VAL A 81 -6.29 6.56 4.61
C VAL A 81 -6.83 6.44 6.04
N ARG A 82 -6.35 7.26 6.97
CA ARG A 82 -6.93 7.38 8.32
C ARG A 82 -8.34 7.97 8.19
N GLY A 83 -9.33 7.32 8.82
CA GLY A 83 -10.73 7.76 8.70
C GLY A 83 -11.35 7.51 7.32
N SER A 84 -10.88 6.49 6.59
CA SER A 84 -11.34 6.22 5.21
C SER A 84 -12.85 6.00 5.06
N THR A 85 -13.58 5.68 6.13
CA THR A 85 -15.04 5.49 6.08
C THR A 85 -15.75 6.75 5.60
N ASP A 86 -15.43 7.90 6.18
CA ASP A 86 -16.08 9.17 5.82
C ASP A 86 -15.64 9.61 4.42
N LEU A 87 -14.35 9.43 4.11
CA LEU A 87 -13.81 9.70 2.78
C LEU A 87 -14.54 8.90 1.68
N ASN A 88 -14.77 7.60 1.92
CA ASN A 88 -15.47 6.76 0.97
C ASN A 88 -16.91 7.22 0.75
N ARG A 89 -17.60 7.67 1.80
CA ARG A 89 -18.96 8.24 1.69
C ARG A 89 -18.96 9.53 0.88
N THR A 90 -17.98 10.40 1.11
CA THR A 90 -17.81 11.64 0.33
C THR A 90 -17.59 11.36 -1.15
N ILE A 91 -16.67 10.45 -1.48
CA ILE A 91 -16.39 10.06 -2.87
C ILE A 91 -17.63 9.44 -3.52
N ALA A 92 -18.35 8.56 -2.81
CA ALA A 92 -19.57 7.96 -3.32
C ALA A 92 -20.63 9.02 -3.63
N GLY A 93 -20.87 9.98 -2.74
CA GLY A 93 -21.81 11.08 -2.96
C GLY A 93 -21.44 11.97 -4.15
N TRP A 94 -20.16 12.23 -4.39
CA TRP A 94 -19.71 12.94 -5.59
C TRP A 94 -20.03 12.16 -6.87
N VAL A 95 -19.79 10.85 -6.88
CA VAL A 95 -20.07 10.00 -8.04
C VAL A 95 -21.57 9.93 -8.31
N GLU A 96 -22.38 9.70 -7.27
CA GLU A 96 -23.84 9.65 -7.38
C GLU A 96 -24.42 10.95 -7.94
N GLY A 97 -23.95 12.11 -7.45
CA GLY A 97 -24.40 13.42 -7.94
C GLY A 97 -23.96 13.78 -9.36
N MET A 98 -23.01 13.05 -9.96
CA MET A 98 -22.63 13.22 -11.38
C MET A 98 -23.42 12.29 -12.31
N VAL A 99 -23.90 11.15 -11.80
CA VAL A 99 -24.61 10.14 -12.57
C VAL A 99 -26.13 10.36 -12.54
N GLY A 100 -26.65 10.95 -11.45
CA GLY A 100 -28.05 11.38 -11.33
C GLY A 100 -28.31 12.72 -12.01
#